data_AF-A0A3S0DLA8-F1
#
_entry.id   AF-A0A3S0DLA8-F1
#
_cell.length_a   1.000
_cell.length_b   1.000
_cell.length_c   1.000
_cell.angle_alpha   90.00
_cell.angle_beta   90.00
_cell.angle_gamma   90.00
#
_symmetry.space_group_name_H-M   'P 1'
#
loop_
_entity.id
_entity.type
_entity.pdbx_description
1 polymer ?
#
loop_
_entity_poly.entity_id
_entity_poly.type
_entity_poly.pdbx_seq_one_letter_code
_entity_poly.pdbx_strand_id
1 'polypeptide(L)' 'QDVKGFCKSANLDEVRIHEYILTPGRYVGIEEAEQDSEPFDEKMTRLTGELAELFAKSHHLEDEIRTQLKKVGYEI' A
#
# COMPACT_ATOMS: atom_id res chain seq x y z
N GLN A 1 5.82 16.71 24.24
CA GLN A 1 4.83 15.63 24.07
C GLN A 1 5.47 14.62 23.14
N ASP A 2 5.35 13.34 23.46
CA ASP A 2 5.85 12.27 22.60
C ASP A 2 4.69 11.77 21.73
N VAL A 3 4.95 11.57 20.45
CA VAL A 3 4.00 11.15 19.42
C VAL A 3 4.65 10.01 18.63
N LYS A 4 4.08 8.80 18.69
CA LYS A 4 4.60 7.63 17.95
C LYS A 4 4.70 7.95 16.46
N GLY A 5 5.79 7.54 15.81
CA GLY A 5 6.04 7.84 14.41
C GLY A 5 6.45 9.29 14.09
N PHE A 6 6.37 10.21 15.05
CA PHE A 6 6.68 11.63 14.83
C PHE A 6 7.76 12.22 15.76
N CYS A 7 7.60 12.14 17.09
CA CYS A 7 8.57 12.69 18.02
C CYS A 7 8.65 11.93 19.36
N LYS A 8 9.83 11.90 19.98
CA LYS A 8 10.03 11.36 21.33
C LYS A 8 11.10 12.15 22.07
N SER A 9 10.86 12.48 23.33
CA SER A 9 11.88 12.95 24.27
C SER A 9 12.58 11.75 24.92
N ALA A 10 13.85 11.53 24.58
CA ALA A 10 14.67 10.48 25.16
C ALA A 10 15.64 11.05 26.21
N ASN A 11 15.81 10.36 27.34
CA ASN A 11 16.82 10.71 28.34
C ASN A 11 18.20 10.14 27.98
N LEU A 12 19.25 10.56 28.69
CA LEU A 12 20.63 10.13 28.40
C LEU A 12 20.86 8.63 28.58
N ASP A 13 20.12 7.96 29.47
CA ASP A 13 20.26 6.52 29.68
C ASP A 13 19.67 5.73 28.51
N GLU A 14 18.53 6.16 27.95
CA GLU A 14 17.96 5.61 26.71
C GLU A 14 18.92 5.77 25.52
N VAL A 15 19.51 6.96 25.38
CA VAL A 15 20.52 7.23 24.34
C VAL A 15 21.74 6.34 24.51
N ARG A 16 22.18 6.11 25.77
CA ARG A 16 23.29 5.21 26.08
C ARG A 16 22.98 3.75 25.71
N ILE A 17 21.77 3.26 26.01
CA ILE A 17 21.32 1.91 25.63
C ILE A 17 21.35 1.72 24.11
N HIS A 18 21.02 2.75 23.35
CA HIS A 18 21.07 2.75 21.90
C HIS A 18 22.46 3.10 21.31
N GLU A 19 23.52 3.01 22.12
CA GLU A 19 24.91 3.27 21.74
C GLU A 19 25.13 4.67 21.16
N TYR A 20 24.38 5.65 21.68
CA TYR A 20 24.38 7.04 21.22
C TYR A 20 23.95 7.25 19.76
N ILE A 21 23.37 6.23 19.12
CA ILE A 21 22.82 6.33 17.76
C ILE A 21 21.49 7.05 17.85
N LEU A 22 21.38 8.24 17.25
CA LEU A 22 20.21 9.14 17.35
C LEU A 22 19.22 9.01 16.18
N THR A 23 19.26 7.90 15.44
CA THR A 23 18.34 7.67 14.33
C THR A 23 16.89 7.63 14.85
N PRO A 24 15.99 8.51 14.39
CA PRO A 24 14.63 8.64 14.95
C PRO A 24 13.87 7.32 15.04
N GLY A 25 14.00 6.44 14.05
CA GLY A 25 13.34 5.13 14.05
C GLY A 25 13.67 4.23 15.25
N ARG A 26 14.78 4.48 15.94
CA ARG A 26 15.19 3.75 17.15
C ARG A 26 14.47 4.21 18.43
N TYR A 27 13.87 5.40 18.40
CA TYR A 27 13.23 6.03 19.56
C TYR A 27 11.74 6.29 19.34
N VAL A 28 11.38 6.76 18.15
CA VAL A 28 10.07 7.34 17.84
C VAL A 28 9.01 6.25 17.60
N GLY A 29 9.43 5.01 17.35
CA GLY A 29 8.52 3.90 17.03
C GLY A 29 7.78 4.13 15.71
N ILE A 30 6.77 3.30 15.46
CA ILE A 30 5.89 3.42 14.30
C ILE A 30 4.54 3.92 14.80
N GLU A 31 3.94 4.87 14.07
CA GLU A 31 2.55 5.25 14.30
C GLU A 31 1.67 4.00 14.18
N GLU A 32 0.71 3.85 15.09
CA GLU A 32 -0.26 2.77 14.95
C GLU A 32 -1.07 3.05 13.70
N ALA A 33 -0.78 2.29 12.64
CA ALA A 33 -1.64 2.28 11.48
C ALA A 33 -3.04 1.86 11.93
N GLU A 34 -4.07 2.49 11.38
CA GLU A 34 -5.44 1.98 11.53
C GLU A 34 -5.41 0.49 11.20
N GLN A 35 -5.74 -0.33 12.21
CA GLN A 35 -5.82 -1.76 11.98
C GLN A 35 -6.90 -1.99 10.95
N ASP A 36 -6.53 -2.71 9.90
CA ASP A 36 -7.52 -3.19 8.96
C ASP A 36 -8.56 -4.01 9.74
N SER A 37 -9.82 -3.65 9.56
CA SER A 37 -10.92 -4.36 10.21
C SER A 37 -11.25 -5.68 9.52
N GLU A 38 -10.74 -5.90 8.30
CA GLU A 38 -10.91 -7.12 7.52
C GLU A 38 -9.74 -8.10 7.76
N PRO A 39 -10.01 -9.38 8.05
CA PRO A 39 -8.97 -10.42 8.08
C PRO A 39 -8.19 -10.49 6.77
N PHE A 40 -6.89 -10.77 6.84
CA PHE A 40 -6.02 -10.80 5.66
C PHE A 40 -6.55 -11.71 4.54
N ASP A 41 -7.01 -12.92 4.86
CA ASP A 41 -7.51 -13.88 3.87
C ASP A 41 -8.81 -13.41 3.20
N GLU A 42 -9.70 -12.76 3.95
CA GLU A 42 -10.94 -12.16 3.42
C GLU A 42 -10.61 -11.01 2.48
N LYS A 43 -9.72 -10.11 2.91
CA LYS A 43 -9.23 -8.99 2.11
C LYS A 43 -8.59 -9.44 0.80
N MET A 44 -7.70 -10.43 0.88
CA MET A 44 -7.04 -10.95 -0.32
C MET A 44 -8.03 -11.61 -1.26
N THR A 45 -9.01 -12.35 -0.74
CA THR A 45 -10.07 -12.96 -1.56
C THR A 45 -10.88 -11.90 -2.29
N ARG A 46 -11.31 -10.84 -1.57
CA ARG A 46 -12.08 -9.72 -2.15
C ARG A 46 -11.28 -8.97 -3.20
N LEU A 47 -10.07 -8.54 -2.87
CA LEU A 47 -9.22 -7.73 -3.75
C LEU A 47 -8.82 -8.49 -5.02
N THR A 48 -8.52 -9.79 -4.90
CA THR A 48 -8.17 -10.61 -6.07
C THR A 48 -9.39 -10.89 -6.95
N GLY A 49 -10.57 -11.04 -6.36
CA GLY A 49 -11.83 -11.11 -7.10
C GLY A 49 -12.11 -9.84 -7.89
N GLU A 50 -12.03 -8.68 -7.24
CA GLU A 50 -12.21 -7.37 -7.89
C GLU A 50 -11.18 -7.17 -9.01
N LEU A 51 -9.91 -7.53 -8.77
CA LEU A 51 -8.86 -7.46 -9.78
C LEU A 51 -9.16 -8.35 -11.00
N ALA A 52 -9.69 -9.55 -10.79
CA ALA A 52 -10.08 -10.45 -11.87
C ALA A 52 -11.21 -9.87 -12.73
N GLU A 53 -12.21 -9.23 -12.10
CA GLU A 53 -13.29 -8.54 -12.81
C GLU A 53 -12.76 -7.36 -13.66
N LEU A 54 -11.83 -6.59 -13.09
CA LEU A 54 -11.17 -5.49 -13.81
C LEU A 54 -10.38 -5.99 -15.03
N PHE A 55 -9.68 -7.13 -14.93
CA PHE A 55 -9.00 -7.73 -16.08
C PHE A 55 -9.99 -8.18 -17.16
N ALA A 56 -11.10 -8.83 -16.79
CA ALA A 56 -12.12 -9.22 -17.74
C ALA A 56 -12.70 -8.01 -18.49
N LYS A 57 -12.98 -6.92 -17.75
CA LYS A 57 -13.44 -5.66 -18.33
C LYS A 57 -12.39 -5.02 -19.24
N SER A 58 -11.12 -5.04 -18.84
CA SER A 58 -10.01 -4.52 -19.64
C SER A 58 -9.92 -5.25 -20.98
N HIS A 59 -9.94 -6.58 -20.98
CA HIS A 59 -9.87 -7.36 -22.21
C HIS A 59 -11.08 -7.12 -23.12
N HIS A 60 -12.28 -7.04 -22.54
CA HIS A 60 -13.47 -6.71 -23.32
C HIS A 60 -13.35 -5.35 -24.02
N LEU A 61 -12.92 -4.31 -23.30
CA LEU A 61 -12.72 -2.98 -23.87
C LEU A 61 -11.60 -2.96 -24.92
N GLU A 62 -10.54 -3.73 -24.70
CA GLU A 62 -9.43 -3.90 -25.65
C GLU A 62 -9.93 -4.50 -26.98
N ASP A 63 -10.76 -5.55 -26.92
CA ASP A 63 -11.37 -6.17 -28.09
C ASP A 63 -12.36 -5.25 -28.81
N GLU A 64 -13.12 -4.45 -28.06
CA GLU A 64 -13.97 -3.42 -28.64
C GLU A 64 -13.14 -2.37 -29.38
N ILE A 65 -12.05 -1.87 -28.78
CA ILE A 65 -11.14 -0.91 -29.42
C ILE A 65 -10.57 -1.48 -30.72
N ARG A 66 -10.06 -2.72 -30.71
CA ARG A 66 -9.58 -3.39 -31.93
C ARG A 66 -10.67 -3.47 -33.00
N THR A 67 -11.89 -3.83 -32.60
CA THR A 67 -13.03 -3.92 -33.51
C THR A 67 -13.36 -2.57 -34.14
N GLN A 68 -13.36 -1.47 -33.37
CA GLN A 68 -13.64 -0.15 -33.90
C GLN A 68 -12.50 0.36 -34.81
N LEU A 69 -11.24 0.12 -34.45
CA LEU A 69 -10.09 0.48 -35.28
C LEU A 69 -10.12 -0.24 -36.63
N LYS A 70 -10.49 -1.53 -36.63
CA LYS A 70 -10.63 -2.31 -37.87
C LYS A 70 -11.67 -1.71 -38.81
N LYS A 71 -12.79 -1.18 -38.29
CA LYS A 71 -13.83 -0.52 -39.10
C LYS A 71 -13.34 0.77 -39.76
N VAL A 72 -12.37 1.45 -39.19
CA VAL A 72 -11.77 2.67 -39.76
C VAL A 72 -10.47 2.41 -40.53
N GLY A 73 -10.13 1.14 -40.77
CA GLY A 73 -9.04 0.72 -41.64
C GLY A 73 -7.68 0.51 -40.95
N TYR A 74 -7.63 0.45 -39.62
CA TYR A 74 -6.41 0.14 -38.85
C TYR A 74 -6.54 -1.24 -38.19
N GLU A 75 -5.65 -2.18 -38.52
CA GLU A 75 -5.60 -3.53 -37.93
C GLU A 75 -4.42 -3.65 -36.98
N ILE A 76 -4.70 -4.00 -35.71
CA ILE A 76 -3.73 -4.18 -34.61
C ILE A 76 -4.11 -5.36 -33.73
#